data_AF-A0A818CIX0-F1
#
_entry.id   AF-A0A818CIX0-F1
#
_cell.length_a   1.000
_cell.length_b   1.000
_cell.length_c   1.000
_cell.angle_alpha   90.00
_cell.angle_beta   90.00
_cell.angle_gamma   90.00
#
_symmetry.space_group_name_H-M   'P 1'
#
loop_
_entity.id
_entity.type
_entity.pdbx_description
1 polymer ?
#
loop_
_entity_poly.entity_id
_entity_poly.type
_entity_poly.pdbx_seq_one_letter_code
_entity_poly.pdbx_strand_id
1 'polypeptide(L)'
;MSSRWAQTTCFTLIVIMNLSAWIDIQGIMVELPLIIPLMPEGWALPSAITICMTAASIAPVLVLILRWRQGKRFSEIPYIYAIIIVGIVSCCMLAFFWQRTAFVFGNQRSVWLLGGIFTLSTVDCTSSLIFFDYMKRFRASYLTAVFLGEGLTGLIPTLLVLAQGMGSEEVCIQAVNGTGLVPIYTQPRFSVRVFIFCIGGILTVSLLAFVLLRWSNLVSLADAANPIYVE
;
A
#
# COMPACT_ATOMS: atom_id res chain seq x y z
N MET A 1 -24.59 -20.72 -17.55
CA MET A 1 -23.10 -20.72 -17.47
C MET A 1 -22.48 -19.33 -17.56
N SER A 2 -23.01 -18.38 -18.35
CA SER A 2 -22.43 -17.03 -18.54
C SER A 2 -22.38 -16.14 -17.28
N SER A 3 -23.10 -16.50 -16.23
CA SER A 3 -23.19 -15.73 -14.99
C SER A 3 -22.00 -15.90 -14.04
N ARG A 4 -21.56 -17.15 -13.82
CA ARG A 4 -20.59 -17.47 -12.77
C ARG A 4 -19.23 -16.86 -13.07
N TRP A 5 -18.82 -16.83 -14.34
CA TRP A 5 -17.57 -16.17 -14.74
C TRP A 5 -17.59 -14.69 -14.37
N ALA A 6 -18.75 -14.02 -14.44
CA ALA A 6 -18.85 -12.57 -14.26
C ALA A 6 -18.72 -12.24 -12.78
N GLN A 7 -19.37 -13.03 -11.93
CA GLN A 7 -19.24 -12.95 -10.48
C GLN A 7 -17.80 -13.20 -10.02
N THR A 8 -17.15 -14.26 -10.52
CA THR A 8 -15.75 -14.55 -10.19
C THR A 8 -14.82 -13.42 -10.66
N THR A 9 -15.05 -12.89 -11.87
CA THR A 9 -14.23 -11.78 -12.41
C THR A 9 -14.41 -10.52 -11.57
N CYS A 10 -15.64 -10.13 -11.23
CA CYS A 10 -15.92 -9.02 -10.32
C CYS A 10 -15.23 -9.21 -8.97
N PHE A 11 -15.36 -10.42 -8.39
CA PHE A 11 -14.73 -10.76 -7.12
C PHE A 11 -13.21 -10.55 -7.18
N THR A 12 -12.55 -11.11 -8.20
CA THR A 12 -11.11 -10.97 -8.39
C THR A 12 -10.68 -9.52 -8.63
N LEU A 13 -11.42 -8.75 -9.43
CA LEU A 13 -11.13 -7.34 -9.66
C LEU A 13 -11.24 -6.51 -8.38
N ILE A 14 -12.23 -6.80 -7.53
CA ILE A 14 -12.39 -6.15 -6.22
C ILE A 14 -11.23 -6.52 -5.29
N VAL A 15 -10.81 -7.79 -5.26
CA VAL A 15 -9.62 -8.20 -4.49
C VAL A 15 -8.38 -7.40 -4.94
N ILE A 16 -8.11 -7.36 -6.25
CA ILE A 16 -6.95 -6.68 -6.83
C ILE A 16 -7.00 -5.18 -6.58
N MET A 17 -8.19 -4.56 -6.68
CA MET A 17 -8.37 -3.15 -6.37
C MET A 17 -8.02 -2.85 -4.90
N ASN A 18 -8.48 -3.69 -3.97
CA ASN A 18 -8.26 -3.46 -2.53
C ASN A 18 -6.82 -3.73 -2.09
N LEU A 19 -5.97 -4.34 -2.93
CA LEU A 19 -4.53 -4.39 -2.66
C LEU A 19 -3.92 -2.99 -2.50
N SER A 20 -4.44 -1.98 -3.22
CA SER A 20 -3.87 -0.63 -3.14
C SER A 20 -4.20 0.13 -1.85
N ALA A 21 -4.92 -0.49 -0.90
CA ALA A 21 -5.34 0.21 0.31
C ALA A 21 -4.20 0.38 1.33
N TRP A 22 -3.32 -0.62 1.43
CA TRP A 22 -2.30 -0.70 2.49
C TRP A 22 -0.96 -1.32 2.03
N ILE A 23 -0.88 -1.85 0.79
CA ILE A 23 0.28 -2.65 0.34
C ILE A 23 1.58 -1.85 0.29
N ASP A 24 1.50 -0.55 0.08
CA ASP A 24 2.60 0.40 0.03
C ASP A 24 3.25 0.64 1.39
N ILE A 25 2.50 1.05 2.40
CA ILE A 25 3.04 1.21 3.75
C ILE A 25 3.48 -0.14 4.33
N GLN A 26 2.69 -1.19 4.13
CA GLN A 26 3.09 -2.54 4.57
C GLN A 26 4.38 -2.99 3.87
N GLY A 27 4.54 -2.66 2.58
CA GLY A 27 5.76 -2.89 1.83
C GLY A 27 6.98 -2.17 2.40
N ILE A 28 6.84 -0.91 2.78
CA ILE A 28 7.93 -0.14 3.39
C ILE A 28 8.28 -0.70 4.77
N MET A 29 7.28 -1.14 5.54
CA MET A 29 7.49 -1.71 6.88
C MET A 29 8.30 -3.00 6.85
N VAL A 30 8.02 -3.89 5.90
CA VAL A 30 8.79 -5.13 5.77
C VAL A 30 10.22 -4.88 5.26
N GLU A 31 10.44 -3.80 4.51
CA GLU A 31 11.76 -3.36 4.02
C GLU A 31 12.58 -2.55 5.04
N LEU A 32 11.96 -2.17 6.17
CA LEU A 32 12.56 -1.30 7.16
C LEU A 32 13.93 -1.78 7.69
N PRO A 33 14.17 -3.09 7.91
CA PRO A 33 15.49 -3.59 8.33
C PRO A 33 16.62 -3.29 7.34
N LEU A 34 16.34 -3.22 6.03
CA LEU A 34 17.33 -2.84 5.01
C LEU A 34 17.50 -1.32 4.87
N ILE A 35 16.47 -0.55 5.24
CA ILE A 35 16.50 0.92 5.17
C ILE A 35 17.23 1.52 6.38
N ILE A 36 16.96 1.02 7.59
CA ILE A 36 17.50 1.56 8.86
C ILE A 36 19.02 1.82 8.82
N PRO A 37 19.88 0.87 8.40
CA PRO A 37 21.33 1.05 8.44
C PRO A 37 21.84 2.13 7.49
N LEU A 38 21.04 2.51 6.49
CA LEU A 38 21.41 3.46 5.43
C LEU A 38 20.93 4.89 5.74
N MET A 39 20.01 5.05 6.70
CA MET A 39 19.40 6.33 7.02
C MET A 39 20.09 7.00 8.22
N PRO A 40 20.22 8.34 8.24
CA PRO A 40 20.84 9.07 9.35
C PRO A 40 20.08 8.92 10.68
N GLU A 41 18.78 8.62 10.65
CA GLU A 41 17.97 8.40 11.85
C GLU A 41 18.24 7.04 12.53
N GLY A 42 18.79 6.07 11.81
CA GLY A 42 19.00 4.71 12.32
C GLY A 42 17.73 4.13 12.97
N TRP A 43 17.87 3.62 14.19
CA TRP A 43 16.78 3.00 14.95
C TRP A 43 15.69 3.97 15.45
N ALA A 44 15.86 5.28 15.28
CA ALA A 44 14.78 6.24 15.52
C ALA A 44 13.81 6.33 14.33
N LEU A 45 14.16 5.76 13.17
CA LEU A 45 13.35 5.79 11.95
C LEU A 45 11.96 5.15 12.12
N PRO A 46 11.82 3.92 12.70
CA PRO A 46 10.49 3.34 12.93
C PRO A 46 9.59 4.24 13.76
N SER A 47 10.14 4.86 14.82
CA SER A 47 9.38 5.80 15.66
C SER A 47 8.93 7.04 14.88
N ALA A 48 9.80 7.60 14.03
CA ALA A 48 9.46 8.73 13.17
C ALA A 48 8.33 8.37 12.19
N ILE A 49 8.37 7.17 11.61
CA ILE A 49 7.32 6.69 10.71
C ILE A 49 5.98 6.55 11.46
N THR A 50 5.98 5.96 12.67
CA THR A 50 4.76 5.86 13.49
C THR A 50 4.15 7.23 13.79
N ILE A 51 4.97 8.25 14.01
CA ILE A 51 4.48 9.64 14.18
C ILE A 51 3.83 10.15 12.88
N CYS A 52 4.45 9.91 11.73
CA CYS A 52 3.85 10.26 10.43
C CYS A 52 2.51 9.55 10.19
N MET A 53 2.44 8.25 10.49
CA MET A 53 1.20 7.46 10.34
C MET A 53 0.09 7.96 11.27
N THR A 54 0.41 8.23 12.54
CA THR A 54 -0.58 8.73 13.50
C THR A 54 -1.08 10.13 13.14
N ALA A 55 -0.22 11.00 12.61
CA ALA A 55 -0.63 12.28 12.06
C ALA A 55 -1.54 12.13 10.83
N ALA A 56 -1.23 11.17 9.95
CA ALA A 56 -2.02 10.87 8.76
C ALA A 56 -3.42 10.33 9.07
N SER A 57 -3.62 9.70 10.24
CA SER A 57 -4.94 9.24 10.72
C SER A 57 -5.97 10.36 10.91
N ILE A 58 -5.60 11.64 10.76
CA ILE A 58 -6.55 12.77 10.71
C ILE A 58 -7.29 12.81 9.35
N ALA A 59 -6.75 12.19 8.30
CA ALA A 59 -7.31 12.23 6.95
C ALA A 59 -8.76 11.72 6.83
N PRO A 60 -9.16 10.60 7.48
CA PRO A 60 -10.57 10.17 7.52
C PRO A 60 -11.51 11.23 8.10
N VAL A 61 -11.08 11.98 9.11
CA VAL A 61 -11.88 13.07 9.70
C VAL A 61 -12.13 14.17 8.66
N LEU A 62 -11.11 14.51 7.88
CA LEU A 62 -11.26 15.48 6.77
C LEU A 62 -12.26 14.98 5.72
N VAL A 63 -12.20 13.70 5.37
CA VAL A 63 -13.14 13.09 4.42
C VAL A 63 -14.58 13.12 4.94
N LEU A 64 -14.79 12.86 6.23
CA LEU A 64 -16.12 12.97 6.86
C LEU A 64 -16.66 14.40 6.81
N ILE A 65 -15.82 15.41 7.08
CA ILE A 65 -16.21 16.82 6.98
C ILE A 65 -16.54 17.19 5.52
N LEU A 66 -15.73 16.74 4.56
CA LEU A 66 -15.98 16.96 3.13
C LEU A 66 -17.31 16.35 2.70
N ARG A 67 -17.62 15.13 3.16
CA ARG A 67 -18.91 14.47 2.92
C ARG A 67 -20.07 15.25 3.50
N TRP A 68 -19.95 15.69 4.75
CA TRP A 68 -20.98 16.49 5.40
C TRP A 68 -21.26 17.78 4.62
N ARG A 69 -20.22 18.45 4.12
CA ARG A 69 -20.37 19.66 3.28
C ARG A 69 -20.95 19.38 1.89
N GLN A 70 -20.56 18.29 1.24
CA GLN A 70 -20.95 18.00 -0.14
C GLN A 70 -22.28 17.24 -0.24
N GLY A 71 -22.72 16.59 0.85
CA GLY A 71 -23.96 15.83 0.92
C GLY A 71 -24.09 14.84 -0.25
N LYS A 72 -25.20 14.96 -1.00
CA LYS A 72 -25.51 14.08 -2.14
C LYS A 72 -24.59 14.25 -3.37
N ARG A 73 -23.72 15.27 -3.41
CA ARG A 73 -22.77 15.47 -4.51
C ARG A 73 -21.46 14.71 -4.33
N PHE A 74 -21.25 14.09 -3.17
CA PHE A 74 -20.05 13.29 -2.93
C PHE A 74 -20.06 12.05 -3.83
N SER A 75 -19.06 11.93 -4.70
CA SER A 75 -18.85 10.75 -5.55
C SER A 75 -17.54 10.11 -5.14
N GLU A 76 -17.57 8.82 -4.80
CA GLU A 76 -16.39 8.07 -4.34
C GLU A 76 -15.37 7.86 -5.46
N ILE A 77 -15.86 7.71 -6.69
CA ILE A 77 -15.07 7.37 -7.89
C ILE A 77 -13.86 8.30 -8.11
N PRO A 78 -14.00 9.64 -8.18
CA PRO A 78 -12.84 10.53 -8.35
C PRO A 78 -11.82 10.41 -7.21
N TYR A 79 -12.27 10.16 -5.98
CA TYR A 79 -11.38 9.96 -4.84
C TYR A 79 -10.59 8.66 -4.96
N ILE A 80 -11.22 7.56 -5.42
CA ILE A 80 -10.50 6.29 -5.68
C ILE A 80 -9.38 6.51 -6.71
N TYR A 81 -9.66 7.18 -7.83
CA TYR A 81 -8.62 7.52 -8.81
C TYR A 81 -7.51 8.35 -8.18
N ALA A 82 -7.85 9.39 -7.42
CA ALA A 82 -6.88 10.27 -6.79
C ALA A 82 -5.97 9.51 -5.81
N ILE A 83 -6.55 8.67 -4.94
CA ILE A 83 -5.82 7.87 -3.96
C ILE A 83 -4.81 6.96 -4.65
N ILE A 84 -5.24 6.15 -5.63
CA ILE A 84 -4.36 5.19 -6.30
C ILE A 84 -3.27 5.92 -7.11
N ILE A 85 -3.60 7.00 -7.82
CA ILE A 85 -2.62 7.77 -8.59
C ILE A 85 -1.60 8.44 -7.67
N VAL A 86 -2.04 9.05 -6.56
CA VAL A 86 -1.14 9.65 -5.58
C VAL A 86 -0.26 8.59 -4.93
N GLY A 87 -0.79 7.39 -4.66
CA GLY A 87 -0.02 6.23 -4.19
C GLY A 87 1.08 5.85 -5.18
N ILE A 88 0.75 5.66 -6.46
CA ILE A 88 1.73 5.34 -7.52
C ILE A 88 2.83 6.42 -7.61
N VAL A 89 2.43 7.70 -7.65
CA VAL A 89 3.38 8.83 -7.72
C VAL A 89 4.28 8.85 -6.49
N SER A 90 3.73 8.60 -5.31
CA SER A 90 4.48 8.58 -4.04
C SER A 90 5.45 7.40 -3.98
N CYS A 91 5.06 6.20 -4.44
CA CYS A 91 5.96 5.07 -4.58
C CYS A 91 7.09 5.35 -5.58
N CYS A 92 6.78 5.94 -6.73
CA CYS A 92 7.80 6.33 -7.71
C CYS A 92 8.77 7.37 -7.12
N MET A 93 8.24 8.39 -6.43
CA MET A 93 9.05 9.38 -5.74
C MET A 93 9.97 8.72 -4.70
N LEU A 94 9.44 7.83 -3.87
CA LEU A 94 10.23 7.09 -2.90
C LEU A 94 11.31 6.25 -3.59
N ALA A 95 10.98 5.51 -4.65
CA ALA A 95 11.95 4.68 -5.36
C ALA A 95 13.17 5.48 -5.87
N PHE A 96 12.98 6.73 -6.31
CA PHE A 96 14.09 7.60 -6.76
C PHE A 96 14.79 8.34 -5.62
N PHE A 97 14.03 8.81 -4.62
CA PHE A 97 14.51 9.79 -3.65
C PHE A 97 14.67 9.26 -2.21
N TRP A 98 14.37 7.99 -1.92
CA TRP A 98 14.41 7.47 -0.54
C TRP A 98 15.77 7.61 0.17
N GLN A 99 16.89 7.59 -0.58
CA GLN A 99 18.24 7.79 -0.01
C GLN A 99 18.66 9.26 0.07
N ARG A 100 17.86 10.20 -0.45
CA ARG A 100 18.21 11.62 -0.39
C ARG A 100 17.87 12.14 1.00
N THR A 101 18.89 12.68 1.67
CA THR A 101 18.75 13.35 2.96
C THR A 101 18.83 14.86 2.78
N ALA A 102 18.21 15.59 3.71
CA ALA A 102 18.27 17.05 3.79
C ALA A 102 18.58 17.47 5.22
N PHE A 103 19.27 18.60 5.39
CA PHE A 103 19.55 19.16 6.71
C PHE A 103 18.31 19.88 7.25
N VAL A 104 17.79 19.43 8.38
CA VAL A 104 16.63 20.01 9.05
C VAL A 104 16.90 20.09 10.56
N PHE A 105 16.70 21.26 11.16
CA PHE A 105 16.98 21.53 12.59
C PHE A 105 18.40 21.10 13.02
N GLY A 106 19.40 21.38 12.18
CA GLY A 106 20.81 21.08 12.48
C GLY A 106 21.25 19.63 12.27
N ASN A 107 20.33 18.70 11.95
CA ASN A 107 20.64 17.28 11.73
C ASN A 107 20.27 16.85 10.30
N GLN A 108 20.99 15.87 9.75
CA GLN A 108 20.57 15.22 8.51
C GLN A 108 19.34 14.37 8.77
N ARG A 109 18.30 14.57 7.97
CA ARG A 109 17.05 13.81 8.03
C ARG A 109 16.62 13.32 6.65
N SER A 110 15.95 12.19 6.62
CA SER A 110 15.39 11.51 5.46
C SER A 110 14.02 12.11 5.08
N VAL A 111 14.01 13.41 4.78
CA VAL A 111 12.78 14.19 4.56
C VAL A 111 11.93 13.62 3.42
N TRP A 112 12.57 13.16 2.35
CA TRP A 112 11.87 12.56 1.21
C TRP A 112 11.21 11.24 1.55
N LEU A 113 11.89 10.40 2.35
CA LEU A 113 11.35 9.14 2.84
C LEU A 113 10.15 9.39 3.76
N LEU A 114 10.32 10.23 4.78
CA LEU A 114 9.25 10.54 5.75
C LEU A 114 8.07 11.26 5.12
N GLY A 115 8.32 12.19 4.19
CA GLY A 115 7.26 12.89 3.46
C GLY A 115 6.50 11.97 2.50
N GLY A 116 7.20 11.06 1.82
CA GLY A 116 6.57 10.04 0.99
C GLY A 116 5.71 9.09 1.84
N ILE A 117 6.24 8.59 2.95
CA ILE A 117 5.50 7.75 3.90
C ILE A 117 4.28 8.47 4.47
N PHE A 118 4.40 9.73 4.87
CA PHE A 118 3.26 10.53 5.34
C PHE A 118 2.17 10.67 4.27
N THR A 119 2.57 10.89 3.01
CA THR A 119 1.63 10.97 1.88
C THR A 119 0.94 9.63 1.64
N LEU A 120 1.69 8.53 1.65
CA LEU A 120 1.17 7.16 1.54
C LEU A 120 0.18 6.85 2.68
N SER A 121 0.57 7.05 3.94
CA SER A 121 -0.31 6.83 5.09
C SER A 121 -1.60 7.65 5.03
N THR A 122 -1.53 8.87 4.49
CA THR A 122 -2.72 9.73 4.31
C THR A 122 -3.69 9.14 3.28
N VAL A 123 -3.18 8.64 2.15
CA VAL A 123 -4.01 7.98 1.14
C VAL A 123 -4.53 6.64 1.64
N ASP A 124 -3.75 5.88 2.42
CA ASP A 124 -4.12 4.57 2.95
C ASP A 124 -5.26 4.67 3.96
N CYS A 125 -5.13 5.55 4.96
CA CYS A 125 -6.20 5.79 5.92
C CYS A 125 -7.49 6.27 5.23
N THR A 126 -7.36 7.03 4.15
CA THR A 126 -8.51 7.49 3.36
C THR A 126 -9.11 6.38 2.50
N SER A 127 -8.27 5.51 1.93
CA SER A 127 -8.64 4.47 0.97
C SER A 127 -9.61 3.48 1.57
N SER A 128 -9.34 2.95 2.79
CA SER A 128 -10.22 2.01 3.46
C SER A 128 -11.64 2.59 3.55
N LEU A 129 -11.79 3.83 4.01
CA LEU A 129 -13.10 4.49 4.09
C LEU A 129 -13.78 4.61 2.72
N ILE A 130 -13.09 5.20 1.73
CA ILE A 130 -13.69 5.44 0.40
C ILE A 130 -14.03 4.12 -0.31
N PHE A 131 -13.20 3.09 -0.17
CA PHE A 131 -13.39 1.79 -0.82
C PHE A 131 -14.59 1.08 -0.21
N PHE A 132 -14.75 1.07 1.12
CA PHE A 132 -15.94 0.54 1.76
C PHE A 132 -17.21 1.28 1.35
N ASP A 133 -17.16 2.61 1.18
CA ASP A 133 -18.32 3.37 0.71
C ASP A 133 -18.66 3.08 -0.75
N TYR A 134 -17.66 2.91 -1.61
CA TYR A 134 -17.88 2.48 -2.99
C TYR A 134 -18.52 1.09 -3.04
N MET A 135 -18.17 0.21 -2.12
CA MET A 135 -18.73 -1.14 -2.01
C MET A 135 -20.20 -1.18 -1.62
N LYS A 136 -20.78 -0.08 -1.09
CA LYS A 136 -22.23 0.04 -0.85
C LYS A 136 -23.06 -0.05 -2.13
N ARG A 137 -22.44 0.15 -3.30
CA ARG A 137 -23.08 0.01 -4.62
C ARG A 137 -23.18 -1.45 -5.07
N PHE A 138 -22.52 -2.37 -4.37
CA PHE A 138 -22.45 -3.79 -4.70
C PHE A 138 -23.16 -4.62 -3.64
N ARG A 139 -23.41 -5.89 -3.95
CA ARG A 139 -23.95 -6.85 -2.97
C ARG A 139 -22.98 -7.05 -1.80
N ALA A 140 -23.54 -7.27 -0.62
CA ALA A 140 -22.77 -7.53 0.60
C ALA A 140 -21.82 -8.74 0.49
N SER A 141 -22.11 -9.71 -0.40
CA SER A 141 -21.21 -10.86 -0.65
C SER A 141 -19.82 -10.43 -1.12
N TYR A 142 -19.69 -9.33 -1.84
CA TYR A 142 -18.40 -8.83 -2.31
C TYR A 142 -17.57 -8.13 -1.21
N LEU A 143 -18.12 -7.88 -0.02
CA LEU A 143 -17.31 -7.42 1.12
C LEU A 143 -16.25 -8.44 1.51
N THR A 144 -16.53 -9.74 1.33
CA THR A 144 -15.52 -10.78 1.55
C THR A 144 -14.33 -10.65 0.60
N ALA A 145 -14.54 -10.17 -0.63
CA ALA A 145 -13.48 -9.87 -1.59
C ALA A 145 -12.61 -8.69 -1.14
N VAL A 146 -13.23 -7.67 -0.54
CA VAL A 146 -12.54 -6.49 0.01
C VAL A 146 -11.61 -6.92 1.13
N PHE A 147 -12.12 -7.65 2.13
CA PHE A 147 -11.31 -8.13 3.25
C PHE A 147 -10.22 -9.10 2.82
N LEU A 148 -10.47 -9.94 1.80
CA LEU A 148 -9.44 -10.78 1.22
C LEU A 148 -8.33 -9.93 0.58
N GLY A 149 -8.70 -8.89 -0.17
CA GLY A 149 -7.74 -7.93 -0.74
C GLY A 149 -6.91 -7.25 0.35
N GLU A 150 -7.55 -6.70 1.38
CA GLU A 150 -6.84 -6.10 2.52
C GLU A 150 -5.91 -7.11 3.21
N GLY A 151 -6.34 -8.36 3.43
CA GLY A 151 -5.48 -9.40 4.01
C GLY A 151 -4.24 -9.72 3.17
N LEU A 152 -4.36 -9.67 1.85
CA LEU A 152 -3.25 -9.91 0.93
C LEU A 152 -2.20 -8.78 0.92
N THR A 153 -2.55 -7.58 1.40
CA THR A 153 -1.61 -6.43 1.47
C THR A 153 -0.43 -6.69 2.39
N GLY A 154 -0.57 -7.52 3.43
CA GLY A 154 0.54 -7.94 4.29
C GLY A 154 1.29 -9.16 3.73
N LEU A 155 0.57 -10.07 3.07
CA LEU A 155 1.14 -11.32 2.57
C LEU A 155 2.04 -11.10 1.35
N ILE A 156 1.61 -10.30 0.37
CA ILE A 156 2.36 -10.09 -0.87
C ILE A 156 3.73 -9.45 -0.60
N PRO A 157 3.86 -8.34 0.16
CA PRO A 157 5.16 -7.75 0.45
C PRO A 157 6.06 -8.69 1.26
N THR A 158 5.50 -9.45 2.19
CA THR A 158 6.27 -10.44 2.96
C THR A 158 6.87 -11.51 2.05
N LEU A 159 6.10 -12.02 1.08
CA LEU A 159 6.62 -12.96 0.08
C LEU A 159 7.69 -12.33 -0.81
N LEU A 160 7.54 -11.05 -1.18
CA LEU A 160 8.54 -10.32 -1.96
C LEU A 160 9.85 -10.15 -1.18
N VAL A 161 9.78 -9.80 0.11
CA VAL A 161 10.95 -9.68 0.99
C VAL A 161 11.63 -11.03 1.22
N LEU A 162 10.85 -12.10 1.38
CA LEU A 162 11.41 -13.45 1.46
C LEU A 162 12.12 -13.85 0.16
N ALA A 163 11.52 -13.54 -1.00
CA ALA A 163 12.13 -13.78 -2.30
C ALA A 163 13.38 -12.94 -2.54
N GLN A 164 13.42 -11.72 -1.97
CA GLN A 164 14.60 -10.85 -1.93
C GLN A 164 15.75 -11.46 -1.12
N GLY A 165 15.45 -12.40 -0.22
CA GLY A 165 16.43 -13.05 0.64
C GLY A 165 16.72 -12.27 1.92
N MET A 166 15.81 -11.41 2.36
CA MET A 166 15.93 -10.77 3.67
C MET A 166 15.74 -11.84 4.76
N GLY A 167 16.69 -11.94 5.69
CA GLY A 167 16.66 -12.93 6.78
C GLY A 167 17.51 -14.18 6.58
N SER A 168 18.42 -14.21 5.59
CA SER A 168 19.47 -15.25 5.54
C SER A 168 20.43 -15.13 6.71
N GLU A 169 20.95 -16.28 7.18
CA GLU A 169 21.85 -16.38 8.34
C GLU A 169 22.96 -15.32 8.33
N GLU A 170 23.10 -14.62 9.45
CA GLU A 170 24.20 -13.72 9.70
C GLU A 170 25.47 -14.56 9.92
N VAL A 171 26.44 -14.43 9.03
CA VAL A 171 27.73 -15.12 9.20
C VAL A 171 28.63 -14.22 10.02
N CYS A 172 28.85 -14.60 11.28
CA CYS A 172 29.83 -13.94 12.14
C CYS A 172 31.24 -14.40 11.76
N ILE A 173 32.04 -13.50 11.18
CA ILE A 173 33.46 -13.76 10.93
C ILE A 173 34.33 -13.08 12.00
N GLN A 174 35.52 -13.63 12.25
CA GLN A 174 36.51 -12.99 13.12
C GLN A 174 36.96 -11.66 12.50
N ALA A 175 36.96 -10.59 13.29
CA ALA A 175 37.53 -9.31 12.90
C ALA A 175 39.00 -9.50 12.51
N VAL A 176 39.49 -8.72 11.54
CA VAL A 176 40.89 -8.77 11.07
C VAL A 176 41.90 -8.56 12.21
N ASN A 177 41.50 -7.88 13.28
CA ASN A 177 42.30 -7.65 14.49
C ASN A 177 42.21 -8.76 15.55
N GLY A 178 41.46 -9.85 15.30
CA GLY A 178 41.35 -11.01 16.20
C GLY A 178 40.59 -10.79 17.51
N THR A 179 40.07 -9.58 17.76
CA THR A 179 39.46 -9.18 19.04
C THR A 179 37.92 -9.12 19.03
N GLY A 180 37.25 -9.84 18.11
CA GLY A 180 35.78 -9.88 18.11
C GLY A 180 35.17 -10.55 16.88
N LEU A 181 33.89 -10.89 16.99
CA LEU A 181 33.05 -11.36 15.89
C LEU A 181 32.35 -10.17 15.24
N VAL A 182 32.39 -10.09 13.91
CA VAL A 182 31.66 -9.08 13.13
C VAL A 182 30.57 -9.80 12.33
N PRO A 183 29.28 -9.43 12.47
CA PRO A 183 28.22 -10.00 11.66
C PRO A 183 28.33 -9.49 10.22
N ILE A 184 28.39 -10.40 9.25
CA ILE A 184 28.22 -10.07 7.84
C ILE A 184 26.76 -10.28 7.46
N TYR A 185 26.11 -9.18 7.13
CA TYR A 185 24.78 -9.19 6.53
C TYR A 185 24.87 -9.68 5.09
N THR A 186 24.13 -10.74 4.81
CA THR A 186 23.96 -11.28 3.47
C THR A 186 23.27 -10.24 2.59
N GLN A 187 23.84 -9.98 1.41
CA GLN A 187 23.32 -8.97 0.48
C GLN A 187 21.97 -9.43 -0.09
N PRO A 188 20.95 -8.56 -0.12
CA PRO A 188 19.67 -8.89 -0.74
C PRO A 188 19.84 -9.12 -2.24
N ARG A 189 19.05 -10.05 -2.82
CA ARG A 189 19.09 -10.40 -4.24
C ARG A 189 18.73 -9.23 -5.16
N PHE A 190 17.93 -8.29 -4.67
CA PHE A 190 17.61 -7.05 -5.36
C PHE A 190 17.46 -5.89 -4.37
N SER A 191 17.68 -4.66 -4.85
CA SER A 191 17.68 -3.46 -4.01
C SER A 191 16.27 -3.02 -3.56
N VAL A 192 16.20 -2.28 -2.46
CA VAL A 192 14.97 -1.61 -1.96
C VAL A 192 14.27 -0.77 -3.04
N ARG A 193 15.04 -0.17 -3.98
CA ARG A 193 14.46 0.57 -5.11
C ARG A 193 13.57 -0.31 -6.00
N VAL A 194 14.07 -1.51 -6.33
CA VAL A 194 13.34 -2.47 -7.16
C VAL A 194 12.11 -2.95 -6.41
N PHE A 195 12.21 -3.19 -5.10
CA PHE A 195 11.08 -3.54 -4.26
C PHE A 195 9.97 -2.48 -4.32
N ILE A 196 10.32 -1.20 -4.10
CA ILE A 196 9.33 -0.10 -4.14
C ILE A 196 8.70 0.02 -5.54
N PHE A 197 9.45 -0.22 -6.62
CA PHE A 197 8.88 -0.29 -7.97
C PHE A 197 7.93 -1.47 -8.16
N CYS A 198 8.21 -2.65 -7.60
CA CYS A 198 7.29 -3.79 -7.63
C CYS A 198 5.96 -3.43 -6.95
N ILE A 199 6.01 -2.78 -5.79
CA ILE A 199 4.83 -2.27 -5.08
C ILE A 199 4.07 -1.26 -5.94
N GLY A 200 4.76 -0.28 -6.53
CA GLY A 200 4.15 0.68 -7.47
C GLY A 200 3.52 0.01 -8.69
N GLY A 201 4.11 -1.08 -9.18
CA GLY A 201 3.54 -1.93 -10.23
C GLY A 201 2.21 -2.56 -9.79
N ILE A 202 2.13 -3.08 -8.57
CA ILE A 202 0.89 -3.64 -8.02
C ILE A 202 -0.19 -2.56 -7.90
N LEU A 203 0.15 -1.35 -7.42
CA LEU A 203 -0.78 -0.21 -7.40
C LEU A 203 -1.31 0.14 -8.80
N THR A 204 -0.45 0.04 -9.81
CA THR A 204 -0.85 0.26 -11.21
C THR A 204 -1.81 -0.81 -11.70
N VAL A 205 -1.59 -2.07 -11.32
CA VAL A 205 -2.53 -3.17 -11.60
C VAL A 205 -3.87 -2.96 -10.87
N SER A 206 -3.86 -2.47 -9.63
CA SER A 206 -5.07 -2.09 -8.89
C SER A 206 -5.84 -0.97 -9.57
N LEU A 207 -5.15 0.03 -10.13
CA LEU A 207 -5.77 1.09 -10.93
C LEU A 207 -6.48 0.54 -12.17
N LEU A 208 -5.80 -0.35 -12.91
CA LEU A 208 -6.37 -1.01 -14.08
C LEU A 208 -7.58 -1.86 -13.70
N ALA A 209 -7.51 -2.60 -12.59
CA ALA A 209 -8.64 -3.38 -12.09
C ALA A 209 -9.85 -2.49 -11.76
N PHE A 210 -9.64 -1.33 -11.15
CA PHE A 210 -10.71 -0.36 -10.89
C PHE A 210 -11.31 0.22 -12.18
N VAL A 211 -10.47 0.58 -13.16
CA VAL A 211 -10.94 1.07 -14.47
C VAL A 211 -11.78 0.01 -15.16
N LEU A 212 -11.33 -1.25 -15.17
CA LEU A 212 -12.06 -2.37 -15.75
C LEU A 212 -13.38 -2.62 -15.03
N LEU A 213 -13.39 -2.60 -13.69
CA LEU A 213 -14.62 -2.76 -12.90
C LEU A 213 -15.64 -1.67 -13.20
N ARG A 214 -15.18 -0.43 -13.43
CA ARG A 214 -16.04 0.71 -13.74
C ARG A 214 -16.58 0.69 -15.18
N TRP A 215 -15.74 0.37 -16.16
CA TRP A 215 -16.08 0.48 -17.58
C TRP A 215 -16.79 -0.77 -18.11
N SER A 216 -16.64 -1.90 -17.45
CA SER A 216 -17.30 -3.13 -17.86
C SER A 216 -18.72 -3.23 -17.31
N ASN A 217 -19.62 -3.79 -18.11
CA ASN A 217 -20.96 -4.22 -17.65
C ASN A 217 -20.90 -5.47 -16.76
N LEU A 218 -19.74 -5.80 -16.16
CA LEU A 218 -19.57 -7.02 -15.36
C LEU A 218 -20.48 -7.02 -14.14
N VAL A 219 -20.72 -5.86 -13.53
CA VAL A 219 -21.60 -5.71 -12.36
C VAL A 219 -23.05 -6.00 -12.73
N SER A 220 -23.55 -5.40 -13.81
CA SER A 220 -24.92 -5.65 -14.28
C SER A 220 -25.12 -7.09 -14.75
N LEU A 221 -24.11 -7.71 -15.38
CA LEU A 221 -24.13 -9.11 -15.77
C LEU A 221 -24.06 -10.07 -14.56
N ALA A 222 -23.30 -9.71 -13.52
CA ALA A 222 -23.20 -10.48 -12.30
C ALA A 222 -24.49 -10.43 -11.48
N ASP A 223 -25.16 -9.27 -11.46
CA ASP A 223 -26.43 -9.05 -10.76
C ASP A 223 -27.63 -9.65 -11.48
N ALA A 224 -27.70 -9.54 -12.81
CA ALA A 224 -28.78 -10.10 -13.63
C ALA A 224 -28.93 -11.63 -13.49
N ALA A 225 -27.90 -12.29 -12.95
CA ALA A 225 -27.86 -13.73 -12.85
C ALA A 225 -28.16 -14.32 -11.48
N ASN A 226 -28.42 -13.48 -10.48
CA ASN A 226 -29.03 -13.91 -9.22
C ASN A 226 -30.12 -12.88 -8.86
N PRO A 227 -31.35 -13.01 -9.39
CA PRO A 227 -32.44 -12.07 -9.15
C PRO A 227 -33.06 -12.17 -7.75
N ILE A 228 -32.49 -12.96 -6.85
CA ILE A 228 -32.99 -13.09 -5.48
C ILE A 228 -32.47 -11.88 -4.69
N TYR A 229 -33.38 -11.18 -4.03
CA TYR A 229 -33.23 -9.94 -3.24
C TYR A 229 -33.38 -8.61 -4.01
N VAL A 230 -34.53 -8.44 -4.69
CA VAL A 230 -35.20 -7.13 -4.76
C VAL A 230 -36.41 -7.23 -3.84
N GLU A 231 -36.21 -7.00 -2.54
CA GLU A 231 -37.23 -6.55 -1.58
C GLU A 231 -36.56 -5.61 -0.57
#